data_AF-A0A532AJL5-F1
#
_entry.id   AF-A0A532AJL5-F1
#
_cell.length_a   1.000
_cell.length_b   1.000
_cell.length_c   1.000
_cell.angle_alpha   90.00
_cell.angle_beta   90.00
_cell.angle_gamma   90.00
#
_symmetry.space_group_name_H-M   'P 1'
#
loop_
_entity.id
_entity.type
_entity.pdbx_description
1 polymer ?
#
loop_
_entity_poly.entity_id
_entity_poly.type
_entity_poly.pdbx_seq_one_letter_code
_entity_poly.pdbx_strand_id
1 'polypeptide(L)'
;ALDRIYNGVFEPTHRRLCLIWEQATGEAAESEATRLTVFTLIGQIIYFRIGREAVMRRMGWRAIGDAEAIKIAVAVTDNLGAILAARKDRRS
;
A
#
# COMPACT_ATOMS: atom_id res chain seq x y z
N ALA A 1 10.66 -19.84 5.54
CA ALA A 1 11.31 -18.68 4.90
C ALA A 1 10.34 -17.49 4.85
N LEU A 2 9.11 -17.68 4.35
CA LEU A 2 8.01 -16.71 4.48
C LEU A 2 7.75 -16.30 5.94
N ASP A 3 7.65 -17.23 6.90
CA ASP A 3 7.40 -16.90 8.32
C ASP A 3 8.50 -16.04 8.97
N ARG A 4 9.77 -16.17 8.55
CA ARG A 4 10.88 -15.33 9.06
C ARG A 4 10.84 -13.91 8.49
N ILE A 5 10.39 -13.75 7.25
CA ILE A 5 10.17 -12.43 6.63
C ILE A 5 8.88 -11.80 7.17
N TYR A 6 7.85 -12.62 7.41
CA TYR A 6 6.55 -12.19 7.92
C TYR A 6 6.65 -11.70 9.38
N ASN A 7 7.25 -12.50 10.28
CA ASN A 7 7.40 -12.13 11.68
C ASN A 7 8.58 -11.16 11.92
N GLY A 8 9.63 -11.23 11.10
CA GLY A 8 10.84 -10.41 11.31
C GLY A 8 10.77 -9.00 10.74
N VAL A 9 9.99 -8.76 9.69
CA VAL A 9 9.98 -7.48 8.95
C VAL A 9 8.57 -7.01 8.62
N PHE A 10 7.67 -7.91 8.21
CA PHE A 10 6.35 -7.53 7.73
C PHE A 10 5.44 -7.04 8.86
N GLU A 11 5.31 -7.80 9.96
CA GLU A 11 4.49 -7.39 11.11
C GLU A 11 4.96 -6.06 11.73
N PRO A 12 6.26 -5.86 12.05
CA PRO A 12 6.73 -4.57 12.58
C PRO A 12 6.50 -3.40 11.64
N THR A 13 6.68 -3.61 10.33
CA THR A 13 6.44 -2.58 9.31
C THR A 13 4.95 -2.26 9.19
N HIS A 14 4.09 -3.28 9.13
CA HIS A 14 2.64 -3.11 9.07
C HIS A 14 2.12 -2.37 10.30
N ARG A 15 2.53 -2.77 11.51
CA ARG A 15 2.17 -2.07 12.75
C ARG A 15 2.61 -0.60 12.72
N ARG A 16 3.83 -0.31 12.25
CA ARG A 16 4.29 1.08 12.10
C ARG A 16 3.44 1.87 11.11
N LEU A 17 3.04 1.26 10.00
CA LEU A 17 2.15 1.89 9.01
C LEU A 17 0.74 2.12 9.58
N CYS A 18 0.22 1.22 10.41
CA CYS A 18 -1.03 1.43 11.15
C CYS A 18 -0.94 2.62 12.12
N LEU A 19 0.19 2.80 12.81
CA LEU A 19 0.39 3.97 13.68
C LEU A 19 0.43 5.28 12.88
N ILE A 20 1.06 5.28 11.70
CA ILE A 20 1.04 6.44 10.80
C ILE A 20 -0.38 6.70 10.30
N TRP A 21 -1.13 5.64 9.97
CA TRP A 21 -2.53 5.73 9.56
C TRP A 21 -3.38 6.41 10.63
N GLU A 22 -3.24 5.98 11.88
CA GLU A 22 -3.93 6.57 13.02
C GLU A 22 -3.61 8.05 13.18
N GLN A 23 -2.34 8.44 13.08
CA GLN A 23 -1.95 9.86 13.15
C GLN A 23 -2.56 10.69 12.01
N ALA A 24 -2.67 10.14 10.81
CA ALA A 24 -3.22 10.84 9.66
C ALA A 24 -4.75 10.92 9.66
N THR A 25 -5.43 9.94 10.26
CA THR A 25 -6.88 9.75 10.10
C THR A 25 -7.68 9.78 11.39
N GLY A 26 -7.05 9.58 12.55
CA GLY A 26 -7.70 9.36 13.85
C GLY A 26 -8.29 7.95 14.02
N GLU A 27 -8.16 7.05 13.04
CA GLU A 27 -8.65 5.67 13.14
C GLU A 27 -7.66 4.82 13.94
N ALA A 28 -8.13 4.17 15.01
CA ALA A 28 -7.28 3.37 15.91
C ALA A 28 -6.40 2.37 15.14
N ALA A 29 -5.09 2.39 15.40
CA ALA A 29 -4.11 1.60 14.65
C ALA A 29 -4.37 0.08 14.70
N GLU A 30 -4.80 -0.42 15.85
CA GLU A 30 -5.05 -1.85 16.07
C GLU A 30 -6.48 -2.28 15.68
N SER A 31 -7.34 -1.34 15.24
CA SER A 31 -8.66 -1.70 14.73
C SER A 31 -8.55 -2.60 13.49
N GLU A 32 -9.48 -3.54 13.34
CA GLU A 32 -9.50 -4.42 12.16
C GLU A 32 -9.61 -3.62 10.85
N ALA A 33 -10.43 -2.57 10.83
CA ALA A 33 -10.61 -1.70 9.67
C ALA A 33 -9.29 -1.00 9.26
N THR A 34 -8.52 -0.48 10.22
CA THR A 34 -7.21 0.11 9.94
C THR A 34 -6.24 -0.94 9.41
N ARG A 35 -6.14 -2.10 10.07
CA ARG A 35 -5.23 -3.18 9.66
C ARG A 35 -5.52 -3.66 8.24
N LEU A 36 -6.80 -3.85 7.90
CA LEU A 36 -7.24 -4.21 6.55
C LEU A 36 -6.89 -3.12 5.54
N THR A 37 -7.18 -1.85 5.85
CA THR A 37 -6.84 -0.72 4.98
C THR A 37 -5.33 -0.66 4.71
N VAL A 38 -4.50 -0.79 5.73
CA VAL A 38 -3.04 -0.75 5.57
C VAL A 38 -2.55 -1.95 4.75
N PHE A 39 -3.14 -3.14 4.91
CA PHE A 39 -2.83 -4.28 4.04
C PHE A 39 -3.17 -4.01 2.57
N THR A 40 -4.31 -3.36 2.27
CA THR A 40 -4.65 -3.06 0.87
C THR A 40 -3.67 -2.07 0.26
N LEU A 41 -3.27 -1.02 1.00
CA LEU A 41 -2.27 -0.04 0.55
C LEU A 41 -0.90 -0.67 0.28
N ILE A 42 -0.42 -1.54 1.18
CA ILE A 42 0.81 -2.32 0.94
C ILE A 42 0.64 -3.22 -0.28
N GLY A 43 -0.51 -3.87 -0.40
CA GLY A 43 -0.87 -4.75 -1.51
C GLY A 43 -0.76 -4.07 -2.88
N GLN A 44 -1.13 -2.79 -2.98
CA GLN A 44 -0.99 -2.02 -4.22
C GLN A 44 0.47 -2.00 -4.72
N ILE A 45 1.45 -1.84 -3.83
CA ILE A 45 2.87 -1.82 -4.19
C ILE A 45 3.39 -3.24 -4.45
N ILE A 46 3.02 -4.20 -3.59
CA ILE A 46 3.48 -5.59 -3.68
C ILE A 46 2.98 -6.28 -4.94
N TYR A 47 1.78 -5.94 -5.42
CA TYR A 47 1.22 -6.52 -6.65
C TYR A 47 2.13 -6.28 -7.86
N PHE A 48 2.76 -5.12 -8.00
CA PHE A 48 3.68 -4.84 -9.11
C PHE A 48 4.97 -5.68 -9.05
N ARG A 49 5.32 -6.21 -7.87
CA ARG A 49 6.43 -7.16 -7.72
C ARG A 49 6.01 -8.58 -8.01
N ILE A 50 4.93 -9.06 -7.40
CA ILE A 50 4.46 -10.45 -7.53
C ILE A 50 3.89 -10.70 -8.93
N GLY A 51 3.07 -9.78 -9.42
CA GLY A 51 2.41 -9.83 -10.74
C GLY A 51 3.23 -9.20 -11.86
N ARG A 52 4.55 -9.01 -11.68
CA ARG A 52 5.42 -8.25 -12.60
C ARG A 52 5.24 -8.64 -14.06
N GLU A 53 5.29 -9.92 -14.38
CA GLU A 53 5.18 -10.41 -15.75
C GLU A 53 3.80 -10.14 -16.37
N ALA A 54 2.73 -10.30 -15.58
CA ALA A 54 1.38 -9.99 -16.02
C ALA A 54 1.19 -8.49 -16.29
N VAL A 55 1.71 -7.64 -15.39
CA VAL A 55 1.70 -6.18 -15.56
C VAL A 55 2.48 -5.79 -16.81
N MET A 56 3.72 -6.27 -16.96
CA MET A 56 4.56 -5.93 -18.11
C MET A 56 3.92 -6.35 -19.43
N ARG A 57 3.38 -7.57 -19.50
CA ARG A 57 2.66 -8.05 -20.69
C ARG A 57 1.43 -7.19 -20.99
N ARG A 58 0.65 -6.82 -19.98
CA ARG A 58 -0.59 -6.05 -20.16
C ARG A 58 -0.33 -4.61 -20.57
N MET A 59 0.70 -4.00 -19.98
CA MET A 59 1.07 -2.60 -20.20
C MET A 59 1.98 -2.40 -21.43
N GLY A 60 2.46 -3.49 -22.03
CA GLY A 60 3.44 -3.44 -23.14
C GLY A 60 4.82 -2.95 -22.69
N TRP A 61 5.15 -3.09 -21.41
CA TRP A 61 6.43 -2.63 -20.86
C TRP A 61 7.50 -3.70 -21.04
N ARG A 62 8.68 -3.28 -21.51
CA ARG A 62 9.85 -4.17 -21.62
C ARG A 62 10.47 -4.48 -20.25
N ALA A 63 10.38 -3.54 -19.31
CA ALA A 63 10.82 -3.69 -17.93
C ALA A 63 10.05 -2.70 -17.05
N ILE A 64 10.07 -2.93 -15.73
CA ILE A 64 9.74 -1.89 -14.75
C ILE A 64 11.07 -1.23 -14.37
N GLY A 65 11.42 -0.13 -15.06
CA GLY A 65 12.56 0.72 -14.74
C GLY A 65 12.12 1.99 -14.01
N ASP A 66 12.99 2.99 -13.94
CA ASP A 66 12.71 4.23 -13.20
C ASP A 66 11.46 4.96 -13.70
N ALA A 67 11.25 5.01 -15.02
CA ALA A 67 10.08 5.66 -15.60
C ALA A 67 8.77 4.97 -15.23
N GLU A 68 8.74 3.63 -15.24
CA GLU A 68 7.57 2.85 -14.82
C GLU A 68 7.36 2.92 -13.31
N ALA A 69 8.43 2.92 -12.52
CA ALA A 69 8.37 3.06 -11.08
C ALA A 69 7.75 4.40 -10.67
N ILE A 70 8.10 5.50 -11.36
CA ILE A 70 7.47 6.81 -11.14
C ILE A 70 5.97 6.75 -11.44
N LYS A 71 5.55 6.14 -12.56
CA LYS A 71 4.12 6.00 -12.91
C LYS A 71 3.36 5.20 -11.86
N ILE A 72 3.95 4.10 -11.37
CA ILE A 72 3.37 3.29 -10.29
C ILE A 72 3.26 4.11 -9.00
N ALA A 73 4.32 4.83 -8.63
CA ALA A 73 4.34 5.65 -7.43
C ALA A 73 3.24 6.72 -7.46
N VAL A 74 3.10 7.44 -8.58
CA VAL A 74 2.03 8.42 -8.77
C VAL A 74 0.65 7.78 -8.57
N ALA A 75 0.38 6.65 -9.24
CA ALA A 75 -0.92 5.98 -9.12
C ALA A 75 -1.22 5.50 -7.70
N VAL A 76 -0.22 4.97 -6.97
CA VAL A 76 -0.38 4.52 -5.58
C VAL A 76 -0.61 5.71 -4.65
N THR A 77 0.13 6.81 -4.83
CA THR A 77 -0.04 8.04 -4.05
C THR A 77 -1.40 8.68 -4.29
N ASP A 78 -1.89 8.72 -5.53
CA ASP A 78 -3.21 9.25 -5.86
C ASP A 78 -4.31 8.41 -5.21
N ASN A 79 -4.20 7.09 -5.24
CA ASN A 79 -5.14 6.20 -4.56
C ASN A 79 -5.15 6.42 -3.04
N LEU A 80 -3.97 6.56 -2.41
CA LEU A 80 -3.86 6.92 -1.00
C LEU A 80 -4.54 8.26 -0.72
N GLY A 81 -4.31 9.27 -1.57
CA GLY A 81 -4.95 10.58 -1.47
C GLY A 81 -6.47 10.50 -1.51
N ALA A 82 -7.04 9.73 -2.45
CA ALA A 82 -8.48 9.52 -2.56
C ALA A 82 -9.06 8.82 -1.30
N ILE A 83 -8.36 7.82 -0.79
CA ILE A 83 -8.71 7.06 0.42
C ILE A 83 -8.73 7.97 1.67
N LEU A 84 -7.78 8.92 1.76
CA LEU A 84 -7.71 9.90 2.85
C LEU A 84 -8.79 10.98 2.71
N ALA A 85 -9.03 11.48 1.49
CA ALA A 85 -10.07 12.48 1.22
C ALA A 85 -11.46 11.96 1.60
N ALA A 86 -11.81 10.74 1.16
CA ALA A 86 -13.08 10.11 1.48
C ALA A 86 -13.32 9.93 3.01
N ARG A 87 -12.25 9.80 3.80
CA ARG A 87 -12.34 9.73 5.26
C ARG A 87 -12.48 11.09 5.92
N LYS A 88 -11.84 12.12 5.36
CA LYS A 88 -12.01 13.50 5.81
C LYS A 88 -13.47 13.93 5.64
N ASP A 89 -14.08 13.62 4.50
CA ASP A 89 -15.47 13.98 4.21
C ASP A 89 -16.48 13.27 5.11
N ARG A 90 -16.17 12.05 5.59
CA ARG A 90 -17.03 11.35 6.58
C ARG A 90 -17.02 12.03 7.96
N ARG A 91 -16.04 12.88 8.25
CA ARG A 91 -15.91 13.57 9.55
C ARG A 91 -16.44 15.00 9.54
N SER A 92 -16.74 15.58 8.36
CA SER A 92 -17.35 16.91 8.21
C SER A 92 -18.87 16.82 8.23
#